data_AF-A0A4Q3YLT5-F1
#
_entry.id   AF-A0A4Q3YLT5-F1
#
_cell.length_a   1.000
_cell.length_b   1.000
_cell.length_c   1.000
_cell.angle_alpha   90.00
_cell.angle_beta   90.00
_cell.angle_gamma   90.00
#
_symmetry.space_group_name_H-M   'P 1'
#
loop_
_entity.id
_entity.type
_entity.pdbx_description
1 polymer ?
#
loop_
_entity_poly.entity_id
_entity_poly.type
_entity_poly.pdbx_seq_one_letter_code
_entity_poly.pdbx_strand_id
1 'polypeptide(L)'
;MSSEARTQAVSAEIAAMKASLDQLSQQTVSGPTAAANDGTAEGLLALQDRMNKLETDWQAQKELVAALPATTDPGAAPADQPGTPAAIDPDLPTTDCIPLGTRFMVTPNETYPLCQSKQQVKVGMITGDTVEVVGAGTVVETGFGAIAGSDCTVMVFSAEAAGFAEMRVSCGS
;
A
#
# COMPACT_ATOMS: atom_id res chain seq x y z
N MET A 1 -28.05 -15.14 28.06
CA MET A 1 -26.58 -15.30 28.13
C MET A 1 -26.14 -14.95 29.54
N SER A 2 -25.63 -15.93 30.30
CA SER A 2 -25.27 -15.74 31.72
C SER A 2 -24.11 -14.76 31.89
N SER A 3 -24.11 -14.04 33.01
CA SER A 3 -23.03 -13.17 33.46
C SER A 3 -21.67 -13.88 33.46
N GLU A 4 -21.63 -15.16 33.82
CA GLU A 4 -20.41 -15.98 33.79
C GLU A 4 -19.80 -16.15 32.40
N ALA A 5 -20.63 -16.29 31.36
CA ALA A 5 -20.15 -16.39 29.98
C ALA A 5 -19.55 -15.07 29.48
N ARG A 6 -20.07 -13.92 29.94
CA ARG A 6 -19.51 -12.60 29.63
C ARG A 6 -18.19 -12.37 30.36
N THR A 7 -18.09 -12.77 31.62
CA THR A 7 -16.84 -12.65 32.38
C THR A 7 -15.73 -13.51 31.78
N GLN A 8 -16.05 -14.73 31.33
CA GLN A 8 -15.09 -15.60 30.64
C GLN A 8 -14.62 -15.01 29.30
N ALA A 9 -15.55 -14.47 28.49
CA ALA A 9 -15.19 -13.81 27.23
C ALA A 9 -14.25 -12.62 27.45
N VAL A 10 -14.56 -11.74 28.41
CA VAL A 10 -13.72 -10.58 28.73
C VAL A 10 -12.34 -11.02 29.25
N SER A 11 -12.27 -12.08 30.06
CA SER A 11 -10.98 -12.59 30.54
C SER A 11 -10.09 -13.17 29.42
N ALA A 12 -10.70 -13.78 28.40
CA ALA A 12 -9.99 -14.27 27.22
C ALA A 12 -9.46 -13.12 26.35
N GLU A 13 -10.25 -12.06 26.17
CA GLU A 13 -9.82 -10.86 25.44
C GLU A 13 -8.66 -10.14 26.14
N ILE A 14 -8.69 -10.04 27.47
CA ILE A 14 -7.58 -9.43 28.24
C ILE A 14 -6.31 -10.28 28.11
N ALA A 15 -6.41 -11.60 28.11
CA ALA A 15 -5.26 -12.49 27.91
C ALA A 15 -4.66 -12.33 26.50
N ALA A 16 -5.50 -12.21 25.48
CA ALA A 16 -5.07 -11.97 24.10
C ALA A 16 -4.37 -10.60 23.97
N MET A 17 -4.93 -9.53 24.53
CA MET A 17 -4.33 -8.20 24.50
C MET A 17 -2.95 -8.17 25.18
N LYS A 18 -2.79 -8.85 26.32
CA LYS A 18 -1.50 -8.95 27.02
C LYS A 18 -0.45 -9.66 26.17
N ALA A 19 -0.82 -10.78 25.53
CA ALA A 19 0.08 -11.50 24.65
C ALA A 19 0.53 -10.65 23.45
N SER A 20 -0.38 -9.88 22.85
CA SER A 20 -0.04 -8.93 21.78
C SER A 20 0.90 -7.82 22.26
N LEU A 21 0.71 -7.32 23.49
CA LEU A 21 1.57 -6.29 24.08
C LEU A 21 2.98 -6.83 24.37
N ASP A 22 3.10 -8.05 24.89
CA ASP A 22 4.38 -8.71 25.13
C ASP A 22 5.14 -8.95 23.82
N GLN A 23 4.44 -9.35 22.76
CA GLN A 23 5.03 -9.52 21.43
C GLN A 23 5.54 -8.19 20.85
N LEU A 24 4.77 -7.11 20.98
CA LEU A 24 5.18 -5.77 20.55
C LEU A 24 6.37 -5.24 21.36
N SER A 25 6.37 -5.49 22.67
CA SER A 25 7.50 -5.16 23.55
C SER A 25 8.77 -5.90 23.15
N GLN A 26 8.68 -7.20 22.82
CA GLN A 26 9.83 -7.98 22.37
C GLN A 26 10.37 -7.49 21.01
N GLN A 27 9.50 -7.08 20.10
CA GLN A 27 9.90 -6.46 18.83
C GLN A 27 10.61 -5.12 19.05
N THR A 28 10.17 -4.33 20.02
CA THR A 28 10.76 -3.02 20.33
C THR A 28 12.13 -3.15 21.01
N VAL A 29 12.32 -4.17 21.86
CA VAL A 29 13.59 -4.42 22.57
C VAL A 29 14.61 -5.18 21.70
N SER A 30 14.15 -5.92 20.69
CA SER A 30 15.00 -6.61 19.72
C SER A 30 15.38 -5.76 18.50
N GLY A 31 14.93 -4.50 18.47
CA GLY A 31 15.46 -3.51 17.55
C GLY A 31 16.94 -3.28 17.87
N PRO A 32 17.87 -3.38 16.90
CA PRO A 32 19.27 -3.09 17.15
C PRO A 32 19.35 -1.68 17.74
N THR A 33 20.00 -1.53 18.89
CA THR A 33 20.45 -0.25 19.42
C THR A 33 21.04 0.49 18.23
N ALA A 34 20.38 1.59 17.83
CA ALA A 34 20.79 2.34 16.67
C ALA A 34 22.27 2.68 16.84
N ALA A 35 23.13 2.03 16.06
CA ALA A 35 24.48 2.53 15.85
C ALA A 35 24.27 3.98 15.41
N ALA A 36 24.73 4.90 16.24
CA ALA A 36 24.63 6.32 15.97
C ALA A 36 25.14 6.53 14.55
N ASN A 37 24.34 7.17 13.71
CA ASN A 37 24.71 7.52 12.35
C ASN A 37 25.70 8.70 12.45
N ASP A 38 26.87 8.47 13.02
CA ASP A 38 27.87 9.47 13.40
C ASP A 38 28.89 9.73 12.28
N GLY A 39 28.73 9.06 11.13
CA GLY A 39 29.60 9.20 9.97
C GLY A 39 30.98 8.56 10.14
N THR A 40 31.19 7.78 11.21
CA THR A 40 32.42 7.03 11.43
C THR A 40 32.50 5.79 10.54
N ALA A 41 33.72 5.27 10.35
CA ALA A 41 33.94 4.04 9.61
C ALA A 41 33.21 2.84 10.26
N GLU A 42 33.14 2.80 11.60
CA GLU A 42 32.37 1.78 12.32
C GLU A 42 30.85 1.94 12.07
N GLY A 43 30.34 3.16 12.02
CA GLY A 43 28.93 3.44 11.69
C GLY A 43 28.55 3.02 10.27
N LEU A 44 29.45 3.26 9.30
CA LEU A 44 29.28 2.83 7.91
C LEU A 44 29.32 1.30 7.76
N LEU A 45 30.22 0.61 8.47
CA LEU A 45 30.27 -0.86 8.50
C LEU A 45 29.00 -1.44 9.13
N ALA A 46 28.53 -0.88 10.25
CA ALA A 46 27.28 -1.29 10.88
C ALA A 46 26.04 -1.03 10.00
N LEU A 47 26.08 -0.02 9.12
CA LEU A 47 25.04 0.22 8.12
C LEU A 47 25.09 -0.83 7.01
N GLN A 48 26.27 -1.16 6.51
CA GLN A 48 26.46 -2.17 5.47
C GLN A 48 26.00 -3.56 5.96
N ASP A 49 26.35 -3.94 7.19
CA ASP A 49 25.90 -5.19 7.80
C ASP A 49 24.37 -5.26 7.94
N ARG A 50 23.73 -4.13 8.28
CA ARG A 50 22.26 -4.06 8.30
C ARG A 50 21.68 -4.24 6.90
N MET A 51 22.20 -3.56 5.89
CA MET A 51 21.68 -3.69 4.52
C MET A 51 21.79 -5.13 4.01
N ASN A 52 22.94 -5.78 4.21
CA ASN A 52 23.13 -7.19 3.84
C ASN A 52 22.13 -8.12 4.56
N LYS A 53 21.88 -7.86 5.85
CA LYS A 53 20.88 -8.62 6.62
C LYS A 53 19.48 -8.40 6.08
N LEU A 54 19.08 -7.16 5.80
CA LEU A 54 17.76 -6.85 5.24
C LEU A 54 17.55 -7.53 3.88
N GLU A 55 18.57 -7.55 3.02
CA GLU A 55 18.50 -8.27 1.73
C GLU A 55 18.33 -9.77 1.94
N THR A 56 19.06 -10.36 2.88
CA THR A 56 18.96 -11.79 3.21
C THR A 56 17.58 -12.14 3.78
N ASP A 57 17.09 -11.35 4.74
CA ASP A 57 15.78 -11.53 5.36
C ASP A 57 14.66 -11.37 4.31
N TRP A 58 14.82 -10.45 3.35
CA TRP A 58 13.88 -10.25 2.26
C TRP A 58 13.85 -11.45 1.29
N GLN A 59 15.01 -12.02 0.94
CA GLN A 59 15.06 -13.24 0.14
C GLN A 59 14.43 -14.42 0.87
N ALA A 60 14.74 -14.60 2.16
CA ALA A 60 14.14 -15.65 2.98
C ALA A 60 12.61 -15.50 3.11
N GLN A 61 12.09 -14.27 3.25
CA GLN A 61 10.65 -14.01 3.22
C GLN A 61 10.03 -14.37 1.87
N LYS A 62 10.70 -14.04 0.76
CA LYS A 62 10.23 -14.39 -0.58
C LYS A 62 10.11 -15.91 -0.76
N GLU A 63 11.07 -16.68 -0.26
CA GLU A 63 11.03 -18.14 -0.28
C GLU A 63 9.93 -18.71 0.62
N LEU A 64 9.70 -18.11 1.79
CA LEU A 64 8.59 -18.46 2.68
C LEU A 64 7.23 -18.22 2.01
N VAL A 65 7.04 -17.07 1.37
CA VAL A 65 5.84 -16.73 0.61
C VAL A 65 5.63 -17.67 -0.57
N ALA A 66 6.71 -18.10 -1.25
CA ALA A 66 6.64 -19.08 -2.33
C ALA A 66 6.32 -20.51 -1.84
N ALA A 67 6.63 -20.83 -0.57
CA ALA A 67 6.39 -22.14 0.04
C ALA A 67 5.00 -22.26 0.71
N LEU A 68 4.24 -21.17 0.83
CA LEU A 68 2.86 -21.21 1.32
C LEU A 68 1.95 -21.85 0.24
N PRO A 69 1.13 -22.86 0.58
CA PRO A 69 0.18 -23.43 -0.35
C PRO A 69 -0.82 -22.35 -0.78
N ALA A 70 -1.02 -22.19 -2.09
CA ALA A 70 -2.01 -21.27 -2.63
C ALA A 70 -3.41 -21.65 -2.11
N THR A 71 -3.90 -20.92 -1.11
CA THR A 71 -5.31 -20.95 -0.74
C THR A 71 -6.09 -20.25 -1.84
N THR A 72 -6.82 -21.01 -2.65
CA THR A 72 -7.85 -20.48 -3.54
C THR A 72 -8.99 -19.91 -2.69
N ASP A 73 -8.87 -18.65 -2.30
CA ASP A 73 -9.97 -17.82 -1.81
C ASP A 73 -10.14 -16.66 -2.80
N PRO A 74 -11.28 -16.53 -3.50
CA PRO A 74 -11.54 -15.42 -4.40
C PRO A 74 -11.97 -14.20 -3.57
N GLY A 75 -11.02 -13.54 -2.92
CA GLY A 75 -11.31 -12.32 -2.17
C GLY A 75 -10.13 -11.84 -1.34
N ALA A 76 -9.59 -10.68 -1.72
CA ALA A 76 -8.49 -9.98 -1.05
C ALA A 76 -7.08 -10.57 -1.25
N ALA A 77 -6.49 -10.27 -2.41
CA ALA A 77 -5.03 -10.18 -2.52
C ALA A 77 -4.57 -8.78 -2.09
N PRO A 78 -3.45 -8.64 -1.36
CA PRO A 78 -2.72 -7.37 -1.30
C PRO A 78 -2.24 -7.03 -2.70
N ALA A 79 -2.63 -5.87 -3.23
CA ALA A 79 -2.30 -5.41 -4.57
C ALA A 79 -0.83 -4.91 -4.70
N ASP A 80 0.13 -5.69 -4.21
CA ASP A 80 1.58 -5.38 -4.33
C ASP A 80 2.36 -6.47 -5.09
N GLN A 81 1.67 -7.28 -5.89
CA GLN A 81 2.37 -7.99 -6.96
C GLN A 81 2.75 -6.96 -8.05
N PRO A 82 4.03 -6.87 -8.44
CA PRO A 82 4.37 -6.30 -9.73
C PRO A 82 3.65 -7.16 -10.76
N GLY A 83 2.56 -6.64 -11.33
CA GLY A 83 1.95 -7.25 -12.49
C GLY A 83 3.04 -7.46 -13.53
N THR A 84 3.03 -8.61 -14.20
CA THR A 84 3.84 -8.83 -15.39
C THR A 84 3.77 -7.55 -16.24
N PRO A 85 4.90 -6.91 -16.61
CA PRO A 85 4.84 -5.67 -17.37
C PRO A 85 3.95 -5.90 -18.57
N ALA A 86 2.83 -5.18 -18.63
CA ALA A 86 1.96 -5.21 -19.80
C ALA A 86 2.85 -4.88 -21.01
N ALA A 87 2.70 -5.65 -22.10
CA ALA A 87 3.46 -5.40 -23.31
C ALA A 87 3.24 -3.93 -23.72
N ILE A 88 4.33 -3.21 -23.95
CA ILE A 88 4.28 -1.80 -24.35
C ILE A 88 3.61 -1.72 -25.72
N ASP A 89 2.41 -1.16 -25.76
CA ASP A 89 1.72 -0.74 -26.97
C ASP A 89 2.34 0.60 -27.43
N PRO A 90 2.99 0.64 -28.61
CA PRO A 90 3.61 1.85 -29.14
C PRO A 90 2.60 2.92 -29.58
N ASP A 91 1.31 2.58 -29.73
CA ASP A 91 0.25 3.52 -30.10
C ASP A 91 -0.35 4.24 -28.88
N LEU A 92 0.06 3.87 -27.67
CA LEU A 92 -0.39 4.46 -26.40
C LEU A 92 0.64 5.42 -25.81
N PRO A 93 0.21 6.44 -25.04
CA PRO A 93 1.12 7.45 -24.52
C PRO A 93 2.21 6.83 -23.63
N THR A 94 3.44 7.25 -23.89
CA THR A 94 4.65 6.83 -23.14
C THR A 94 5.44 8.03 -22.59
N THR A 95 5.10 9.23 -23.02
CA THR A 95 5.70 10.51 -22.60
C THR A 95 4.62 11.40 -21.99
N ASP A 96 4.96 12.17 -20.96
CA ASP A 96 4.05 13.08 -20.25
C ASP A 96 2.76 12.41 -19.74
N CYS A 97 2.90 11.19 -19.20
CA CYS A 97 1.81 10.38 -18.66
C CYS A 97 2.19 9.77 -17.29
N ILE A 98 1.19 9.37 -16.52
CA ILE A 98 1.34 8.72 -15.23
C ILE A 98 1.52 7.22 -15.43
N PRO A 99 2.62 6.61 -14.93
CA PRO A 99 2.80 5.17 -15.00
C PRO A 99 1.75 4.44 -14.14
N LEU A 100 1.17 3.37 -14.70
CA LEU A 100 0.26 2.49 -13.96
C LEU A 100 0.96 1.87 -12.73
N GLY A 101 0.22 1.71 -11.64
CA GLY A 101 0.71 1.16 -10.38
C GLY A 101 1.55 2.10 -9.53
N THR A 102 1.90 3.30 -10.04
CA THR A 102 2.67 4.28 -9.28
C THR A 102 1.77 5.25 -8.51
N ARG A 103 2.29 5.79 -7.40
CA ARG A 103 1.63 6.84 -6.64
C ARG A 103 1.99 8.21 -7.22
N PHE A 104 1.02 9.09 -7.32
CA PHE A 104 1.20 10.45 -7.83
C PHE A 104 0.27 11.41 -7.10
N MET A 105 0.69 12.67 -7.03
CA MET A 105 -0.10 13.76 -6.49
C MET A 105 -1.04 14.31 -7.56
N VAL A 106 -2.27 14.63 -7.16
CA VAL A 106 -3.25 15.30 -7.99
C VAL A 106 -3.78 16.58 -7.37
N THR A 107 -4.30 17.46 -8.22
CA THR A 107 -4.98 18.70 -7.85
C THR A 107 -6.40 18.74 -8.44
N PRO A 108 -7.29 19.59 -7.91
CA PRO A 108 -8.67 19.69 -8.39
C PRO A 108 -8.75 20.19 -9.82
N ASN A 109 -9.72 19.66 -10.56
CA ASN A 109 -10.04 20.05 -11.94
C ASN A 109 -8.92 19.81 -12.97
N GLU A 110 -7.95 18.94 -12.65
CA GLU A 110 -6.91 18.51 -13.57
C GLU A 110 -7.20 17.14 -14.20
N THR A 111 -6.51 16.85 -15.30
CA THR A 111 -6.59 15.58 -16.02
C THR A 111 -5.20 14.98 -16.18
N TYR A 112 -5.05 13.73 -15.75
CA TYR A 112 -3.80 12.98 -15.75
C TYR A 112 -3.90 11.80 -16.72
N PRO A 113 -3.20 11.83 -17.87
CA PRO A 113 -3.19 10.71 -18.80
C PRO A 113 -2.41 9.53 -18.20
N LEU A 114 -2.88 8.30 -18.41
CA LEU A 114 -2.21 7.09 -17.94
C LEU A 114 -1.32 6.53 -19.05
N CYS A 115 -0.07 6.21 -18.72
CA CYS A 115 0.83 5.57 -19.68
C CYS A 115 0.29 4.20 -20.08
N GLN A 116 0.50 3.81 -21.34
CA GLN A 116 0.09 2.49 -21.84
C GLN A 116 -1.43 2.24 -21.71
N SER A 117 -2.22 3.31 -21.69
CA SER A 117 -3.68 3.23 -21.62
C SER A 117 -4.32 4.38 -22.40
N LYS A 118 -5.56 4.16 -22.86
CA LYS A 118 -6.42 5.22 -23.43
C LYS A 118 -7.19 5.96 -22.33
N GLN A 119 -7.07 5.50 -21.08
CA GLN A 119 -7.74 6.08 -19.93
C GLN A 119 -6.97 7.27 -19.39
N GLN A 120 -7.72 8.17 -18.76
CA GLN A 120 -7.20 9.37 -18.13
C GLN A 120 -8.00 9.63 -16.86
N VAL A 121 -7.29 10.02 -15.81
CA VAL A 121 -7.90 10.32 -14.51
C VAL A 121 -8.28 11.79 -14.53
N LYS A 122 -9.58 12.09 -14.46
CA LYS A 122 -10.05 13.46 -14.30
C LYS A 122 -10.49 13.65 -12.86
N VAL A 123 -9.85 14.59 -12.19
CA VAL A 123 -10.11 14.90 -10.79
C VAL A 123 -11.10 16.06 -10.74
N GLY A 124 -12.18 15.86 -10.01
CA GLY A 124 -13.15 16.89 -9.66
C GLY A 124 -12.68 17.65 -8.42
N MET A 125 -13.52 17.68 -7.40
CA MET A 125 -13.17 18.29 -6.11
C MET A 125 -12.42 17.32 -5.18
N ILE A 126 -11.50 17.87 -4.40
CA ILE A 126 -10.84 17.18 -3.28
C ILE A 126 -11.36 17.83 -2.00
N THR A 127 -11.99 17.04 -1.15
CA THR A 127 -12.35 17.41 0.23
C THR A 127 -11.35 16.72 1.17
N GLY A 128 -11.16 17.20 2.39
CA GLY A 128 -10.14 16.68 3.34
C GLY A 128 -10.34 15.24 3.84
N ASP A 129 -11.02 14.42 3.05
CA ASP A 129 -11.45 13.05 3.31
C ASP A 129 -11.89 12.32 2.02
N THR A 130 -12.15 13.02 0.89
CA THR A 130 -12.61 12.40 -0.36
C THR A 130 -12.05 13.08 -1.60
N VAL A 131 -11.99 12.31 -2.69
CA VAL A 131 -11.65 12.79 -4.02
C VAL A 131 -12.79 12.43 -4.96
N GLU A 132 -13.32 13.41 -5.68
CA GLU A 132 -14.22 13.17 -6.80
C GLU A 132 -13.40 12.81 -8.04
N VAL A 133 -13.66 11.63 -8.61
CA VAL A 133 -12.99 11.16 -9.82
C VAL A 133 -14.06 10.92 -10.89
N VAL A 134 -13.94 11.58 -12.04
CA VAL A 134 -14.92 11.41 -13.11
C VAL A 134 -14.91 9.95 -13.59
N GLY A 135 -16.08 9.32 -13.58
CA GLY A 135 -16.24 7.92 -13.95
C GLY A 135 -16.10 6.93 -12.79
N ALA A 136 -15.43 7.29 -11.69
CA ALA A 136 -15.39 6.47 -10.47
C ALA A 136 -16.27 7.02 -9.33
N GLY A 137 -16.69 8.28 -9.41
CA GLY A 137 -17.46 8.95 -8.37
C GLY A 137 -16.58 9.45 -7.22
N THR A 138 -17.19 9.66 -6.06
CA THR A 138 -16.48 10.07 -4.84
C THR A 138 -15.77 8.87 -4.22
N VAL A 139 -14.44 8.96 -4.10
CA VAL A 139 -13.59 7.95 -3.47
C VAL A 139 -13.08 8.53 -2.15
N VAL A 140 -13.38 7.87 -1.05
CA VAL A 140 -12.89 8.25 0.27
C VAL A 140 -11.40 7.99 0.40
N GLU A 141 -10.72 8.71 1.29
CA GLU A 141 -9.35 8.42 1.69
C GLU A 141 -9.19 6.95 2.09
N THR A 142 -8.09 6.33 1.67
CA THR A 142 -7.82 4.87 1.76
C THR A 142 -8.78 3.96 0.95
N GLY A 143 -9.72 4.55 0.22
CA GLY A 143 -10.73 3.86 -0.56
C GLY A 143 -10.30 3.53 -2.00
N PHE A 144 -11.17 2.79 -2.68
CA PHE A 144 -11.02 2.38 -4.07
C PHE A 144 -12.24 2.80 -4.90
N GLY A 145 -12.00 3.18 -6.15
CA GLY A 145 -13.04 3.48 -7.13
C GLY A 145 -12.77 2.81 -8.47
N ALA A 146 -13.76 2.15 -9.06
CA ALA A 146 -13.64 1.60 -10.41
C ALA A 146 -14.03 2.69 -11.43
N ILE A 147 -13.19 2.91 -12.44
CA ILE A 147 -13.47 3.90 -13.49
C ILE A 147 -14.41 3.28 -14.52
N ALA A 148 -15.64 3.80 -14.60
CA ALA A 148 -16.68 3.31 -15.51
C ALA A 148 -16.21 3.29 -16.97
N GLY A 149 -16.48 2.18 -17.67
CA GLY A 149 -16.05 1.98 -19.05
C GLY A 149 -14.59 1.57 -19.21
N SER A 150 -13.93 1.17 -18.12
CA SER A 150 -12.57 0.64 -18.11
C SER A 150 -12.39 -0.50 -17.10
N ASP A 151 -11.25 -1.15 -17.16
CA ASP A 151 -10.70 -2.09 -16.18
C ASP A 151 -9.77 -1.39 -15.16
N CYS A 152 -9.76 -0.06 -15.14
CA CYS A 152 -8.94 0.73 -14.23
C CYS A 152 -9.64 0.94 -12.89
N THR A 153 -8.87 0.72 -11.83
CA THR A 153 -9.23 1.01 -10.45
C THR A 153 -8.30 2.08 -9.90
N VAL A 154 -8.87 3.08 -9.27
CA VAL A 154 -8.15 4.12 -8.54
C VAL A 154 -8.16 3.82 -7.05
N MET A 155 -7.04 4.07 -6.40
CA MET A 155 -6.88 4.06 -4.95
C MET A 155 -6.48 5.46 -4.49
N VAL A 156 -7.16 5.98 -3.47
CA VAL A 156 -6.80 7.24 -2.82
C VAL A 156 -6.06 6.90 -1.54
N PHE A 157 -4.85 7.42 -1.35
CA PHE A 157 -4.07 7.23 -0.12
C PHE A 157 -4.33 8.33 0.90
N SER A 158 -4.38 9.57 0.43
CA SER A 158 -4.63 10.76 1.24
C SER A 158 -5.46 11.76 0.44
N ALA A 159 -6.30 12.53 1.13
CA ALA A 159 -7.04 13.65 0.57
C ALA A 159 -6.95 14.85 1.54
N GLU A 160 -6.29 15.91 1.10
CA GLU A 160 -6.04 17.08 1.93
C GLU A 160 -7.05 18.19 1.67
N ALA A 161 -7.49 18.86 2.73
CA ALA A 161 -8.36 20.04 2.63
C ALA A 161 -7.70 21.21 1.88
N ALA A 162 -6.38 21.18 1.71
CA ALA A 162 -5.63 22.13 0.88
C ALA A 162 -5.86 21.93 -0.63
N GLY A 163 -6.55 20.86 -1.03
CA GLY A 163 -6.82 20.55 -2.43
C GLY A 163 -5.70 19.72 -3.07
N PHE A 164 -5.18 18.73 -2.36
CA PHE A 164 -4.21 17.78 -2.91
C PHE A 164 -4.61 16.37 -2.50
N ALA A 165 -4.37 15.38 -3.36
CA ALA A 165 -4.59 13.98 -3.01
C ALA A 165 -3.50 13.09 -3.59
N GLU A 166 -3.03 12.12 -2.81
CA GLU A 166 -2.11 11.09 -3.31
C GLU A 166 -2.92 9.90 -3.80
N MET A 167 -2.69 9.48 -5.04
CA MET A 167 -3.47 8.45 -5.71
C MET A 167 -2.60 7.47 -6.46
N ARG A 168 -3.12 6.26 -6.70
CA ARG A 168 -2.55 5.26 -7.61
C ARG A 168 -3.65 4.74 -8.51
N VAL A 169 -3.33 4.47 -9.77
CA VAL A 169 -4.22 3.77 -10.68
C VAL A 169 -3.61 2.47 -11.14
N SER A 170 -4.41 1.41 -11.10
CA SER A 170 -4.07 0.11 -11.67
C SER A 170 -5.15 -0.27 -12.66
N CYS A 171 -4.76 -0.66 -13.87
CA CYS A 171 -5.67 -1.23 -14.85
C CYS A 171 -5.39 -2.72 -15.00
N GLY A 172 -6.46 -3.52 -15.11
CA GLY A 172 -6.34 -4.90 -15.59
C GLY A 172 -5.80 -4.92 -17.02
N SER A 173 -5.34 -6.08 -17.45
CA SER A 173 -4.99 -6.39 -18.85
C SER A 173 -5.86 -7.54 -19.32
#